data_AF-A0A212PEX4-F1
#
_entry.id   AF-A0A212PEX4-F1
#
_cell.length_a   1.000
_cell.length_b   1.000
_cell.length_c   1.000
_cell.angle_alpha   90.00
_cell.angle_beta   90.00
_cell.angle_gamma   90.00
#
_symmetry.space_group_name_H-M   'P 1'
#
loop_
_entity.id
_entity.type
_entity.pdbx_description
1 polymer ?
#
loop_
_entity_poly.entity_id
_entity_poly.type
_entity_poly.pdbx_seq_one_letter_code
_entity_poly.pdbx_strand_id
1 'polypeptide(L)'
;MPIERFNPLHYMNPSEYTGFWQKLFATFLYGFWGRFFFISLIALAFWVGVRQRNPTLAALCLFLAALVAYGGGVLNLITSLI
;
A
#
# COMPACT_ATOMS: atom_id res chain seq x y z
N MET A 1 -6.34 -38.87 -2.45
CA MET A 1 -6.70 -37.64 -1.72
C MET A 1 -6.11 -36.46 -2.49
N PRO A 2 -6.88 -35.48 -2.97
CA PRO A 2 -6.40 -34.50 -3.98
C PRO A 2 -5.53 -33.36 -3.42
N ILE A 3 -5.33 -33.32 -2.09
CA ILE A 3 -4.61 -32.24 -1.40
C ILE A 3 -3.09 -32.32 -1.67
N GLU A 4 -2.55 -33.51 -1.91
CA GLU A 4 -1.12 -33.74 -2.15
C GLU A 4 -0.63 -33.11 -3.46
N ARG A 5 -1.51 -33.00 -4.48
CA ARG A 5 -1.16 -32.40 -5.78
C ARG A 5 -0.99 -30.88 -5.71
N PHE A 6 -1.61 -30.26 -4.70
CA PHE A 6 -1.51 -28.82 -4.43
C PHE A 6 -0.37 -28.47 -3.49
N ASN A 7 0.41 -29.45 -3.01
CA ASN A 7 1.54 -29.18 -2.13
C ASN A 7 2.68 -28.50 -2.91
N PRO A 8 2.95 -27.19 -2.73
CA PRO A 8 3.96 -26.47 -3.50
C PRO A 8 5.38 -26.94 -3.19
N LEU A 9 5.57 -27.58 -2.03
CA LEU A 9 6.83 -28.16 -1.56
C LEU A 9 7.36 -29.29 -2.45
N HIS A 10 6.55 -29.84 -3.37
CA HIS A 10 7.01 -30.87 -4.29
C HIS A 10 7.81 -30.30 -5.47
N TYR A 11 7.60 -29.02 -5.81
CA TYR A 11 8.22 -28.33 -6.94
C TYR A 11 9.17 -27.20 -6.53
N MET A 12 9.13 -26.78 -5.26
CA MET A 12 9.88 -25.63 -4.77
C MET A 12 10.48 -25.95 -3.40
N ASN A 13 11.73 -25.54 -3.17
CA ASN A 13 12.35 -25.74 -1.86
C ASN A 13 11.60 -24.90 -0.79
N PRO A 14 11.55 -25.37 0.48
CA PRO A 14 10.84 -24.66 1.55
C PRO A 14 11.31 -23.21 1.73
N SER A 15 12.61 -22.95 1.53
CA SER A 15 13.22 -21.63 1.60
C SER A 15 12.82 -20.70 0.44
N GLU A 16 12.59 -21.26 -0.74
CA GLU A 16 12.17 -20.50 -1.92
C GLU A 16 10.68 -20.13 -1.82
N TYR A 17 9.87 -21.04 -1.29
CA TYR A 17 8.45 -20.79 -1.02
C TYR A 17 8.26 -19.67 0.01
N THR A 18 8.97 -19.74 1.14
CA THR A 18 8.90 -18.68 2.15
C THR A 18 9.43 -17.35 1.62
N GLY A 19 10.54 -17.36 0.88
CA GLY A 19 11.08 -16.16 0.24
C GLY A 19 10.15 -15.53 -0.79
N PHE A 20 9.45 -16.34 -1.60
CA PHE A 20 8.44 -15.87 -2.54
C PHE A 20 7.30 -15.15 -1.82
N TRP A 21 6.71 -15.81 -0.80
CA TRP A 21 5.63 -15.21 -0.03
C TRP A 21 6.09 -13.96 0.71
N GLN A 22 7.29 -13.97 1.31
CA GLN A 22 7.82 -12.81 2.00
C GLN A 22 7.99 -11.61 1.05
N LYS A 23 8.50 -11.83 -0.17
CA LYS A 23 8.63 -10.76 -1.18
C LYS A 23 7.28 -10.30 -1.72
N LEU A 24 6.35 -11.22 -1.95
CA LEU A 24 4.99 -10.91 -2.38
C LEU A 24 4.30 -10.04 -1.34
N PHE A 25 4.35 -10.44 -0.07
CA PHE A 25 3.82 -9.68 1.05
C PHE A 25 4.51 -8.32 1.18
N ALA A 26 5.84 -8.25 1.12
CA ALA A 26 6.56 -6.97 1.19
C ALA A 26 6.16 -6.03 0.04
N THR A 27 5.94 -6.56 -1.16
CA THR A 27 5.58 -5.74 -2.32
C THR A 27 4.13 -5.26 -2.23
N PHE A 28 3.20 -6.17 -1.96
CA PHE A 28 1.76 -5.87 -1.96
C PHE A 28 1.31 -5.14 -0.70
N LEU A 29 1.78 -5.55 0.49
CA LEU A 29 1.28 -5.00 1.75
C LEU A 29 2.09 -3.79 2.22
N TYR A 30 3.40 -3.73 1.92
CA TYR A 30 4.26 -2.68 2.45
C TYR A 30 4.32 -1.44 1.53
N GLY A 31 4.41 -1.63 0.21
CA GLY A 31 4.65 -0.52 -0.72
C GLY A 31 3.47 -0.15 -1.63
N PHE A 32 2.68 -1.15 -2.05
CA PHE A 32 1.65 -0.95 -3.06
C PHE A 32 0.47 -0.11 -2.55
N TRP A 33 -0.07 -0.42 -1.37
CA TRP A 33 -1.26 0.28 -0.84
C TRP A 33 -1.02 1.77 -0.61
N GLY A 34 0.13 2.18 -0.08
CA GLY A 34 0.44 3.60 0.12
C GLY A 34 0.41 4.39 -1.18
N ARG A 35 1.03 3.85 -2.25
CA ARG A 35 1.00 4.47 -3.59
C ARG A 35 -0.38 4.46 -4.22
N PHE A 36 -1.11 3.35 -4.08
CA PHE A 36 -2.47 3.22 -4.58
C PHE A 36 -3.42 4.23 -3.93
N PHE A 37 -3.41 4.36 -2.60
CA PHE A 37 -4.22 5.32 -1.87
C PHE A 37 -3.84 6.77 -2.18
N PHE A 38 -2.54 7.05 -2.36
CA PHE A 38 -2.10 8.38 -2.77
C PHE A 38 -2.68 8.79 -4.14
N ILE A 39 -2.55 7.92 -5.15
CA ILE A 39 -3.05 8.19 -6.50
C ILE A 39 -4.58 8.33 -6.48
N SER A 40 -5.29 7.46 -5.75
CA SER A 40 -6.75 7.52 -5.68
C SER A 40 -7.24 8.77 -4.94
N LEU A 41 -6.57 9.22 -3.87
CA LEU A 41 -6.89 10.46 -3.17
C LEU A 41 -6.62 11.70 -4.03
N ILE A 42 -5.56 11.71 -4.82
CA ILE A 42 -5.31 12.80 -5.78
C ILE A 42 -6.39 12.83 -6.87
N ALA A 43 -6.74 11.68 -7.44
CA ALA A 43 -7.81 11.59 -8.43
C ALA A 43 -9.15 12.06 -7.85
N LEU A 44 -9.46 11.68 -6.61
CA LEU A 44 -10.65 12.14 -5.88
C LEU A 44 -10.61 13.64 -5.58
N ALA A 45 -9.47 14.18 -5.16
CA ALA A 45 -9.32 15.61 -4.91
C ALA A 45 -9.58 16.42 -6.18
N PHE A 46 -9.05 15.95 -7.32
CA PHE A 46 -9.30 16.57 -8.62
C PHE A 46 -10.77 16.43 -9.03
N TRP A 47 -11.37 15.24 -8.87
CA TRP A 47 -12.77 15.01 -9.20
C TRP A 47 -13.71 15.87 -8.36
N VAL A 48 -13.53 15.93 -7.04
CA VAL A 48 -14.37 16.72 -6.13
C VAL A 48 -14.17 18.22 -6.34
N GLY A 49 -12.93 18.66 -6.56
CA GLY A 49 -12.62 20.06 -6.88
C GLY A 49 -13.27 20.52 -8.19
N VAL A 50 -13.14 19.73 -9.26
CA VAL A 50 -13.62 20.10 -10.60
C VAL A 50 -15.12 19.82 -10.78
N ARG A 51 -15.60 18.63 -10.42
CA ARG A 51 -16.99 18.18 -10.66
C ARG A 51 -17.96 18.70 -9.62
N GLN A 52 -17.61 18.64 -8.34
CA GLN A 52 -18.52 19.04 -7.25
C GLN A 52 -18.37 20.50 -6.85
N ARG A 53 -17.36 21.21 -7.37
CA ARG A 53 -17.02 22.61 -7.00
C ARG A 53 -16.93 22.81 -5.49
N ASN A 54 -16.53 21.78 -4.77
CA ASN A 54 -16.45 21.80 -3.31
C ASN A 54 -14.97 21.80 -2.89
N PRO A 55 -14.37 22.99 -2.70
CA PRO A 55 -12.93 23.12 -2.45
C PRO A 55 -12.52 22.56 -1.08
N THR A 56 -13.41 22.56 -0.09
CA THR A 56 -13.10 22.05 1.26
C THR A 56 -12.88 20.54 1.25
N LEU A 57 -13.71 19.78 0.54
CA LEU A 57 -13.53 18.32 0.41
C LEU A 57 -12.28 17.96 -0.41
N ALA A 58 -11.96 18.76 -1.45
CA ALA A 58 -10.73 18.59 -2.22
C ALA A 58 -9.48 18.82 -1.37
N ALA A 59 -9.48 19.87 -0.53
CA ALA A 59 -8.40 20.14 0.42
C ALA A 59 -8.22 19.00 1.43
N LEU A 60 -9.31 18.42 1.93
CA LEU A 60 -9.28 17.29 2.84
C LEU A 60 -8.67 16.04 2.19
N CYS A 61 -9.02 15.76 0.92
CA CYS A 61 -8.41 14.67 0.15
C CYS A 61 -6.90 14.88 -0.08
N LEU A 62 -6.47 16.11 -0.38
CA LEU A 62 -5.05 16.43 -0.53
C LEU A 62 -4.28 16.31 0.79
N PHE A 63 -4.88 16.73 1.90
CA PHE A 63 -4.29 16.58 3.22
C PHE A 63 -4.10 15.10 3.58
N LEU A 64 -5.11 14.27 3.34
CA LEU A 64 -5.01 12.82 3.52
C LEU A 64 -3.96 12.20 2.59
N ALA A 65 -3.86 12.66 1.34
CA ALA A 65 -2.83 12.20 0.42
C ALA A 65 -1.42 12.52 0.94
N ALA A 66 -1.22 13.73 1.49
CA ALA A 66 0.04 14.11 2.11
C ALA A 66 0.37 13.23 3.34
N LEU A 67 -0.62 12.93 4.19
CA LEU A 67 -0.43 12.01 5.31
C LEU A 67 -0.06 10.60 4.86
N VAL A 68 -0.66 10.09 3.79
CA VAL A 68 -0.31 8.77 3.24
C VAL A 68 1.10 8.77 2.62
N ALA A 69 1.48 9.86 1.94
CA ALA A 69 2.80 9.97 1.31
C ALA A 69 3.94 10.12 2.32
N TYR A 70 3.75 10.94 3.35
CA TYR A 70 4.80 11.31 4.31
C TYR A 70 4.69 10.59 5.65
N GLY A 71 3.52 10.04 6.01
CA GLY A 71 3.28 9.43 7.32
C GLY A 71 4.22 8.27 7.61
N GLY A 72 4.49 7.40 6.64
CA GLY A 72 5.48 6.31 6.80
C GLY A 72 6.90 6.83 7.05
N GLY A 73 7.30 7.91 6.36
CA GLY A 73 8.61 8.53 6.55
C GLY A 73 8.73 9.24 7.90
N VAL A 74 7.70 9.99 8.30
CA VAL A 74 7.65 10.71 9.58
C VAL A 74 7.66 9.75 10.77
N LEU A 75 6.86 8.68 10.72
CA LEU A 75 6.84 7.67 11.78
C LEU A 75 8.21 6.99 11.92
N ASN A 76 8.85 6.63 10.81
CA ASN A 76 10.17 6.01 10.83
C ASN A 76 11.24 6.96 11.41
N LEU A 77 11.13 8.26 11.10
CA LEU A 77 12.04 9.28 11.63
C LEU A 77 11.84 9.49 13.13
N ILE A 78 10.59 9.48 13.62
CA ILE A 78 10.27 9.55 15.06
C ILE A 78 10.79 8.31 15.78
N THR A 79 10.55 7.10 15.25
CA THR A 79 11.05 5.85 15.87
C THR A 79 12.58 5.79 15.88
N SER A 80 13.26 6.40 14.91
CA SER A 80 14.72 6.46 14.88
C SER A 80 15.32 7.50 15.84
N LEU A 81 14.51 8.45 16.33
CA LEU A 81 14.95 9.54 17.21
C LEU A 81 14.76 9.21 18.70
N ILE A 82 13.93 8.22 19.02
CA ILE A 82 13.64 7.71 20.37
C ILE A 82 14.56 6.52 20.66
#